data_AF-A0A6A4AMJ9-F1
#
_entry.id   AF-A0A6A4AMJ9-F1
#
_cell.length_a   1.000
_cell.length_b   1.000
_cell.length_c   1.000
_cell.angle_alpha   90.00
_cell.angle_beta   90.00
_cell.angle_gamma   90.00
#
_symmetry.space_group_name_H-M   'P 1'
#
loop_
_entity.id
_entity.type
_entity.pdbx_description
1 polymer ?
#
loop_
_entity_poly.entity_id
_entity_poly.type
_entity_poly.pdbx_seq_one_letter_code
_entity_poly.pdbx_strand_id
1 'polypeptide(L)'
;MFSTWESYVTKLDKTNPDKLMLSVLKTGYNDESLANMLISAQKLPRTKPFAGRLQKELWISQDKTADDIFQLLKLDQQGENIFDTGEFSTWVSYVTKLNKLDEKPDEFAVIIELQKRFGNLELAKMFSA
;
A
#
# COMPACT_ATOMS: atom_id res chain seq x y z
N MET A 1 -19.67 2.09 -16.49
CA MET A 1 -18.70 1.35 -17.33
C MET A 1 -17.56 0.80 -16.47
N PHE A 2 -16.77 1.63 -15.80
CA PHE A 2 -15.70 1.18 -14.91
C PHE A 2 -16.17 0.30 -13.73
N SER A 3 -17.19 0.74 -12.99
CA SER A 3 -17.76 -0.04 -11.88
C SER A 3 -18.35 -1.39 -12.32
N THR A 4 -18.89 -1.46 -13.53
CA THR A 4 -19.38 -2.71 -14.14
C THR A 4 -18.23 -3.68 -14.40
N TRP A 5 -17.12 -3.17 -14.94
CA TRP A 5 -15.91 -3.96 -15.16
C TRP A 5 -15.28 -4.42 -13.85
N GLU A 6 -15.14 -3.54 -12.85
CA GLU A 6 -14.68 -3.91 -11.50
C GLU A 6 -15.53 -5.03 -10.89
N SER A 7 -16.87 -4.91 -11.00
CA SER A 7 -17.79 -5.96 -10.51
C SER A 7 -17.63 -7.28 -11.26
N TYR A 8 -17.40 -7.23 -12.57
CA TYR A 8 -17.14 -8.42 -13.37
C TYR A 8 -15.83 -9.11 -12.96
N VAL A 9 -14.73 -8.36 -12.85
CA VAL A 9 -13.43 -8.94 -12.43
C VAL A 9 -13.51 -9.53 -11.02
N THR A 10 -14.23 -8.86 -10.10
CA THR A 10 -14.48 -9.36 -8.74
C THR A 10 -15.26 -10.68 -8.72
N LYS A 11 -16.14 -10.91 -9.70
CA LYS A 11 -16.84 -12.20 -9.86
C LYS A 11 -15.95 -13.28 -10.46
N LEU A 12 -15.02 -12.89 -11.33
CA LEU A 12 -14.13 -13.79 -12.06
C LEU A 12 -13.03 -14.35 -11.13
N ASP A 13 -12.39 -13.49 -10.33
CA ASP A 13 -11.44 -13.89 -9.31
C ASP A 13 -11.88 -13.33 -7.95
N LYS A 14 -12.51 -14.17 -7.14
CA LYS A 14 -12.99 -13.80 -5.80
C LYS A 14 -11.88 -13.75 -4.76
N THR A 15 -10.72 -14.32 -5.06
CA THR A 15 -9.61 -14.46 -4.13
C THR A 15 -8.67 -13.27 -4.27
N ASN A 16 -8.28 -12.90 -5.49
CA ASN A 16 -7.32 -11.82 -5.76
C ASN A 16 -7.77 -10.86 -6.89
N PRO A 17 -8.97 -10.25 -6.78
CA PRO A 17 -9.52 -9.42 -7.84
C PRO A 17 -8.66 -8.21 -8.18
N ASP A 18 -8.03 -7.57 -7.18
CA ASP A 18 -7.18 -6.40 -7.41
C ASP A 18 -5.93 -6.77 -8.23
N LYS A 19 -5.34 -7.96 -7.99
CA LYS A 19 -4.19 -8.47 -8.76
C LYS A 19 -4.58 -8.75 -10.21
N LEU A 20 -5.75 -9.35 -10.44
CA LEU A 20 -6.28 -9.58 -11.79
C LEU A 20 -6.54 -8.26 -12.51
N MET A 21 -7.19 -7.29 -11.85
CA MET A 21 -7.40 -5.95 -12.41
C MET A 21 -6.09 -5.26 -12.78
N LEU A 22 -5.09 -5.33 -11.92
CA LEU A 22 -3.76 -4.80 -12.21
C LEU A 22 -3.16 -5.44 -13.45
N SER A 23 -3.22 -6.77 -13.58
CA SER A 23 -2.65 -7.49 -14.73
C SER A 23 -3.25 -7.03 -16.07
N VAL A 24 -4.57 -6.77 -16.09
CA VAL A 24 -5.27 -6.24 -17.27
C VAL A 24 -4.85 -4.80 -17.57
N LEU A 25 -4.72 -3.95 -16.54
CA LEU A 25 -4.26 -2.57 -16.75
C LEU A 25 -2.81 -2.51 -17.26
N LYS A 26 -1.94 -3.41 -16.80
CA LYS A 26 -0.55 -3.52 -17.28
C LYS A 26 -0.42 -3.95 -18.75
N THR A 27 -1.48 -4.42 -19.41
CA THR A 27 -1.44 -4.68 -20.86
C THR A 27 -1.53 -3.40 -21.69
N GLY A 28 -2.08 -2.32 -21.12
CA GLY A 28 -2.29 -1.05 -21.81
C GLY A 28 -1.43 0.11 -21.29
N TYR A 29 -0.87 -0.03 -20.08
CA TYR A 29 -0.09 1.01 -19.41
C TYR A 29 1.21 0.44 -18.88
N ASN A 30 2.31 1.16 -19.07
CA ASN A 30 3.55 0.86 -18.36
C ASN A 30 3.43 1.26 -16.88
N ASP A 31 4.34 0.76 -16.05
CA ASP A 31 4.30 0.95 -14.59
C ASP A 31 4.27 2.42 -14.17
N GLU A 32 5.03 3.30 -14.82
CA GLU A 32 5.08 4.73 -14.49
C GLU A 32 3.76 5.43 -14.83
N SER A 33 3.24 5.23 -16.03
CA SER A 33 1.96 5.81 -16.46
C SER A 33 0.79 5.31 -15.61
N LEU A 34 0.82 4.03 -15.23
CA LEU A 34 -0.17 3.43 -14.36
C LEU A 34 -0.10 4.00 -12.94
N ALA A 35 1.09 4.15 -12.36
CA ALA A 35 1.28 4.79 -11.06
C ALA A 35 0.72 6.23 -11.06
N ASN A 36 1.07 7.03 -12.07
CA ASN A 36 0.57 8.41 -12.20
C ASN A 36 -0.95 8.48 -12.37
N MET A 37 -1.54 7.54 -13.12
CA MET A 37 -2.99 7.42 -13.25
C MET A 37 -3.66 7.10 -11.91
N LEU A 38 -3.11 6.15 -11.13
CA LEU A 38 -3.63 5.77 -9.83
C LEU A 38 -3.52 6.89 -8.80
N ILE A 39 -2.39 7.61 -8.77
CA ILE A 39 -2.21 8.82 -7.94
C ILE A 39 -3.27 9.87 -8.28
N SER A 40 -3.55 10.10 -9.56
CA SER A 40 -4.57 11.07 -10.00
C SER A 40 -5.98 10.61 -9.59
N ALA A 41 -6.30 9.33 -9.75
CA ALA A 41 -7.58 8.77 -9.36
C ALA A 41 -7.81 8.80 -7.83
N GLN A 42 -6.75 8.79 -7.02
CA GLN A 42 -6.86 8.95 -5.57
C GLN A 42 -7.32 10.35 -5.12
N LYS A 43 -7.20 11.36 -5.98
CA LYS A 43 -7.67 12.74 -5.69
C LYS A 43 -9.18 12.88 -5.75
N LEU A 44 -9.90 11.94 -6.37
CA LEU A 44 -11.35 11.98 -6.50
C LEU A 44 -12.01 11.02 -5.49
N PRO A 45 -12.97 11.49 -4.67
CA PRO A 45 -13.61 10.66 -3.64
C PRO A 45 -14.19 9.34 -4.16
N ARG A 46 -14.78 9.35 -5.37
CA ARG A 46 -15.41 8.17 -5.97
C ARG A 46 -14.41 7.07 -6.34
N THR A 47 -13.19 7.42 -6.74
CA THR A 47 -12.18 6.47 -7.22
C THR A 47 -11.06 6.23 -6.22
N LYS A 48 -10.97 7.04 -5.16
CA LYS A 48 -9.94 6.93 -4.13
C LYS A 48 -9.82 5.53 -3.50
N PRO A 49 -10.91 4.87 -3.06
CA PRO A 49 -10.80 3.55 -2.45
C PRO A 49 -10.22 2.52 -3.42
N PHE A 50 -10.70 2.55 -4.67
CA PHE A 50 -10.24 1.64 -5.72
C PHE A 50 -8.78 1.86 -6.08
N ALA A 51 -8.42 3.11 -6.36
CA ALA A 51 -7.08 3.46 -6.80
C ALA A 51 -6.03 3.17 -5.73
N GLY A 52 -6.36 3.35 -4.45
CA GLY A 52 -5.49 2.98 -3.33
C GLY A 52 -5.26 1.46 -3.23
N ARG A 53 -6.25 0.62 -3.55
CA ARG A 53 -6.07 -0.84 -3.59
C ARG A 53 -5.12 -1.26 -4.71
N LEU A 54 -5.33 -0.73 -5.91
CA LEU A 54 -4.47 -1.03 -7.05
C LEU A 54 -3.06 -0.45 -6.92
N GLN A 55 -2.90 0.71 -6.29
CA GLN A 55 -1.58 1.28 -6.02
C GLN A 55 -0.73 0.33 -5.17
N LYS A 56 -1.34 -0.31 -4.17
CA LYS A 56 -0.68 -1.31 -3.33
C LYS A 56 -0.35 -2.59 -4.10
N GLU A 57 -1.24 -3.06 -4.97
CA GLU A 57 -0.92 -4.20 -5.86
C GLU A 57 0.22 -3.87 -6.82
N LEU A 58 0.28 -2.64 -7.34
CA LEU A 58 1.35 -2.21 -8.22
C LEU A 58 2.70 -2.26 -7.49
N TRP A 59 2.76 -1.75 -6.26
CA TRP A 59 3.96 -1.84 -5.40
C TRP A 59 4.37 -3.29 -5.12
N ILE A 60 3.41 -4.18 -4.82
CA ILE A 60 3.68 -5.62 -4.64
C ILE A 60 4.24 -6.23 -5.93
N SER A 61 3.68 -5.89 -7.10
CA SER A 61 4.15 -6.39 -8.40
C SER A 61 5.54 -5.89 -8.80
N GLN A 62 6.05 -4.89 -8.10
CA GLN A 62 7.38 -4.30 -8.26
C GLN A 62 8.34 -4.75 -7.15
N ASP A 63 7.95 -5.75 -6.36
CA ASP A 63 8.72 -6.28 -5.23
C ASP A 63 9.13 -5.21 -4.21
N LYS A 64 8.30 -4.17 -4.04
CA LYS A 64 8.59 -3.09 -3.09
C LYS A 64 8.49 -3.60 -1.66
N THR A 65 9.54 -3.41 -0.87
CA THR A 65 9.56 -3.75 0.54
C THR A 65 8.78 -2.74 1.38
N ALA A 66 8.53 -3.07 2.65
CA ALA A 66 8.01 -2.12 3.63
C ALA A 66 8.88 -0.85 3.68
N ASP A 67 10.20 -1.02 3.63
CA ASP A 67 11.18 0.06 3.67
C ASP A 67 11.13 0.95 2.41
N ASP A 68 10.99 0.34 1.21
CA ASP A 68 10.87 1.11 -0.02
C ASP A 68 9.64 2.02 0.01
N ILE A 69 8.50 1.51 0.49
CA ILE A 69 7.27 2.30 0.57
C ILE A 69 7.35 3.33 1.69
N PHE A 70 8.07 3.06 2.78
CA PHE A 70 8.32 4.03 3.84
C PHE A 70 9.04 5.27 3.28
N GLN A 71 10.10 5.04 2.49
CA GLN A 71 10.86 6.10 1.82
C GLN A 71 10.07 6.79 0.71
N LEU A 72 9.33 6.03 -0.10
CA LEU A 72 8.48 6.58 -1.16
C LEU A 72 7.44 7.57 -0.62
N LEU A 73 6.90 7.28 0.56
CA LEU A 73 5.93 8.12 1.27
C LEU A 73 6.59 9.22 2.11
N LYS A 74 7.93 9.34 2.07
CA LYS A 74 8.72 10.36 2.77
C LYS A 74 8.44 10.41 4.28
N LEU A 75 8.21 9.25 4.88
CA LEU A 75 7.88 9.13 6.30
C LEU A 75 9.09 9.43 7.21
N ASP A 76 10.30 9.26 6.68
CA ASP A 76 11.57 9.67 7.30
C ASP A 76 11.67 11.19 7.51
N GLN A 77 10.89 11.98 6.79
CA GLN A 77 10.92 13.44 6.82
C GLN A 77 9.81 14.06 7.71
N GLN A 78 8.93 13.24 8.29
CA GLN A 78 7.77 13.72 9.05
C GLN A 78 8.09 14.04 10.52
N GLY A 79 9.27 13.64 11.01
CA GLY A 79 9.69 13.89 12.40
C GLY A 79 8.80 13.18 13.43
N GLU A 80 8.55 13.83 14.57
CA GLU A 80 7.84 13.25 15.72
C GLU A 80 6.35 12.96 15.43
N ASN A 81 5.73 13.69 14.50
CA ASN A 81 4.30 13.55 14.17
C ASN A 81 4.02 12.52 13.07
N ILE A 82 4.99 11.65 12.77
CA ILE A 82 4.88 10.64 11.71
C ILE A 82 3.58 9.81 11.83
N PHE A 83 3.19 9.43 13.05
CA PHE A 83 2.06 8.53 13.28
C PHE A 83 0.69 9.15 12.99
N ASP A 84 0.60 10.49 12.91
CA ASP A 84 -0.63 11.22 12.62
C ASP A 84 -0.86 11.45 11.11
N THR A 85 0.09 11.03 10.27
CA THR A 85 0.04 11.27 8.83
C THR A 85 -0.81 10.25 8.07
N GLY A 86 -1.48 10.69 7.00
CA GLY A 86 -2.21 9.78 6.11
C GLY A 86 -1.29 8.82 5.35
N GLU A 87 -0.05 9.25 5.12
CA GLU A 87 1.06 8.48 4.58
C GLU A 87 1.41 7.30 5.50
N PHE A 88 1.48 7.51 6.82
CA PHE A 88 1.74 6.44 7.77
C PHE A 88 0.61 5.41 7.77
N SER A 89 -0.65 5.85 7.74
CA SER A 89 -1.79 4.94 7.58
C SER A 89 -1.71 4.11 6.29
N THR A 90 -1.26 4.74 5.20
CA THR A 90 -1.05 4.07 3.91
C THR A 90 0.06 3.01 4.01
N TRP A 91 1.16 3.34 4.67
CA TRP A 91 2.28 2.43 4.90
C TRP A 91 1.87 1.24 5.78
N VAL A 92 1.17 1.47 6.90
CA VAL A 92 0.63 0.39 7.76
C VAL A 92 -0.29 -0.54 6.96
N SER A 93 -1.17 0.03 6.13
CA SER A 93 -2.05 -0.74 5.25
C SER A 93 -1.27 -1.58 4.23
N TYR A 94 -0.13 -1.08 3.75
CA TYR A 94 0.76 -1.79 2.83
C TYR A 94 1.48 -2.94 3.51
N VAL A 95 2.14 -2.71 4.66
CA VAL A 95 2.83 -3.74 5.45
C VAL A 95 1.86 -4.85 5.85
N THR A 96 0.65 -4.49 6.29
CA THR A 96 -0.41 -5.46 6.60
C THR A 96 -0.77 -6.32 5.39
N LYS A 97 -0.75 -5.76 4.18
CA LYS A 97 -1.05 -6.51 2.95
C LYS A 97 0.10 -7.43 2.58
N LEU A 98 1.35 -6.97 2.64
CA LEU A 98 2.53 -7.80 2.42
C LEU A 98 2.55 -8.99 3.39
N ASN A 99 2.31 -8.74 4.68
CA ASN A 99 2.29 -9.77 5.71
C ASN A 99 1.26 -10.88 5.42
N LYS A 100 0.10 -10.54 4.85
CA LYS A 100 -0.93 -11.52 4.44
C LYS A 100 -0.52 -12.40 3.26
N LEU A 101 0.49 -11.98 2.50
CA LEU A 101 1.04 -12.73 1.37
C LEU A 101 2.24 -13.59 1.77
N ASP A 102 2.79 -13.39 2.98
CA ASP A 102 3.85 -14.22 3.53
C ASP A 102 3.34 -15.66 3.77
N GLU A 103 4.23 -16.65 3.65
CA GLU A 103 3.96 -18.04 4.01
C GLU A 103 3.58 -18.16 5.50
N LYS A 104 4.15 -17.31 6.35
CA LYS A 104 3.90 -17.26 7.80
C LYS A 104 3.64 -15.83 8.25
N PRO A 105 2.40 -15.33 8.09
CA PRO A 105 2.03 -14.00 8.55
C PRO A 105 2.32 -13.83 10.05
N ASP A 106 2.89 -12.69 10.42
CA ASP A 106 3.16 -12.30 11.80
C ASP A 106 2.17 -11.21 12.23
N GLU A 107 1.47 -11.41 13.34
CA GLU A 107 0.51 -10.43 13.88
C GLU A 107 1.19 -9.07 14.19
N PHE A 108 2.48 -9.10 14.51
CA PHE A 108 3.29 -7.95 14.88
C PHE A 108 4.12 -7.38 13.71
N ALA A 109 3.85 -7.78 12.47
CA ALA A 109 4.66 -7.36 11.32
C ALA A 109 4.89 -5.84 11.24
N VAL A 110 3.85 -5.02 11.49
CA VAL A 110 3.97 -3.55 11.46
C VAL A 110 4.94 -3.03 12.52
N ILE A 111 4.81 -3.51 13.77
CA ILE A 111 5.69 -3.07 14.85
C ILE A 111 7.11 -3.60 14.65
N ILE A 112 7.27 -4.81 14.11
CA ILE A 112 8.57 -5.39 13.75
C ILE A 112 9.29 -4.51 12.71
N GLU A 113 8.60 -4.06 11.66
CA GLU A 113 9.19 -3.14 10.66
C GLU A 113 9.58 -1.79 11.29
N LEU A 114 8.77 -1.25 12.20
CA LEU A 114 9.12 -0.03 12.93
C LEU A 114 10.32 -0.23 13.86
N GLN A 115 10.40 -1.36 14.55
CA GLN A 115 11.52 -1.71 15.42
C GLN A 115 12.82 -1.89 14.63
N LYS A 116 12.77 -2.51 13.44
CA LYS A 116 13.92 -2.61 12.53
C LYS A 116 14.46 -1.22 12.16
N ARG A 117 13.56 -0.25 11.95
CA ARG A 117 13.91 1.10 11.52
C ARG A 117 14.40 2.01 12.63
N PHE A 118 13.66 2.07 13.74
CA PHE A 118 13.91 3.04 14.81
C PHE A 118 14.64 2.43 16.01
N GLY A 119 14.63 1.11 16.16
CA GLY A 119 15.03 0.43 17.38
C GLY A 119 13.97 0.55 18.48
N ASN A 120 13.98 -0.40 19.42
CA ASN A 120 12.95 -0.51 20.46
C ASN A 120 12.85 0.74 21.36
N LEU A 121 14.00 1.32 21.74
CA LEU A 121 14.02 2.45 22.68
C LEU A 121 13.46 3.73 22.06
N GLU A 122 13.92 4.10 20.87
CA GLU A 122 13.44 5.31 20.21
C GLU A 122 11.98 5.17 19.80
N LEU A 123 11.58 3.99 19.32
CA LEU A 123 10.18 3.71 19.01
C LEU A 123 9.27 3.85 20.24
N ALA A 124 9.69 3.36 21.41
CA ALA A 124 8.94 3.52 22.65
C ALA A 124 8.79 5.00 23.05
N LYS A 125 9.83 5.82 22.85
CA LYS A 125 9.75 7.28 23.10
C LYS A 125 8.72 7.94 22.19
N MET A 126 8.69 7.58 20.90
CA MET A 126 7.75 8.14 19.92
C MET A 126 6.28 7.84 20.28
N PHE A 127 5.99 6.73 20.96
CA PHE A 127 4.64 6.41 21.43
C PHE A 127 4.26 7.08 22.77
N SER A 128 5.25 7.58 23.51
CA SER A 128 5.04 8.20 24.82
C SER A 128 4.89 9.73 24.77
N ALA A 129 5.17 10.32 23.61
CA ALA A 129 5.03 11.76 23.33
C ALA A 129 3.57 12.12 23.02
#